data_AF-A0A2M7IHN9-F1
#
_entry.id   AF-A0A2M7IHN9-F1
#
_cell.length_a   1.000
_cell.length_b   1.000
_cell.length_c   1.000
_cell.angle_alpha   90.00
_cell.angle_beta   90.00
_cell.angle_gamma   90.00
#
_symmetry.space_group_name_H-M   'P 1'
#
loop_
_entity.id
_entity.type
_entity.pdbx_description
1 polymer ?
#
loop_
_entity_poly.entity_id
_entity_poly.type
_entity_poly.pdbx_seq_one_letter_code
_entity_poly.pdbx_strand_id
1 'polypeptide(L)'
;MALIQDQQNRISEVVKDILLRRIDNFPELGAQIRNAPFHAAFLECFKEKIAPLKVEIPYLVAIASWLHGLNTSLGTGFENISHILSGGYKRNFTGAYKLSVKTAQASNIESIIRDLKSVICSPNLARENNLIFDYIESDRAVDSLEFTVDNYID
;
A
#
# COMPACT_ATOMS: atom_id res chain seq x y z
N MET A 1 -1.25 26.27 -7.93
CA MET A 1 0.21 26.50 -7.84
C MET A 1 0.86 25.69 -8.93
N ALA A 2 1.77 26.26 -9.73
CA ALA A 2 2.46 25.49 -10.77
C ALA A 2 3.52 24.57 -10.14
N LEU A 3 3.63 23.33 -10.61
CA LEU A 3 4.62 22.38 -10.12
C LEU A 3 6.03 22.84 -10.50
N ILE A 4 6.99 22.73 -9.58
CA ILE A 4 8.40 22.99 -9.89
C ILE A 4 8.96 21.88 -10.79
N GLN A 5 10.02 22.18 -11.54
CA GLN A 5 10.59 21.25 -12.53
C GLN A 5 10.98 19.89 -11.92
N ASP A 6 11.53 19.87 -10.70
CA ASP A 6 11.87 18.63 -10.00
C ASP A 6 10.65 17.74 -9.75
N GLN A 7 9.55 18.33 -9.24
CA GLN A 7 8.30 17.60 -9.01
C GLN A 7 7.76 17.04 -10.32
N GLN A 8 7.78 17.83 -11.40
CA GLN A 8 7.34 17.36 -12.73
C GLN A 8 8.18 16.17 -13.22
N ASN A 9 9.51 16.22 -13.05
CA ASN A 9 10.42 15.15 -13.46
C ASN A 9 10.14 13.87 -12.68
N ARG A 10 10.05 13.95 -11.35
CA ARG A 10 9.80 12.80 -10.47
C ARG A 10 8.43 12.16 -10.72
N ILE A 11 7.40 12.97 -10.93
CA ILE A 11 6.07 12.47 -11.32
C ILE A 11 6.15 11.76 -12.68
N SER A 12 6.88 12.34 -13.65
CA SER A 12 7.08 11.71 -14.96
C SER A 12 7.75 10.35 -14.86
N GLU A 13 8.75 10.20 -13.99
CA GLU A 13 9.44 8.93 -13.75
C GLU A 13 8.49 7.87 -13.19
N VAL A 14 7.66 8.22 -12.20
CA VAL A 14 6.64 7.30 -11.64
C VAL A 14 5.67 6.84 -12.73
N VAL A 15 5.17 7.76 -13.55
CA VAL A 15 4.24 7.44 -14.63
C VAL A 15 4.91 6.56 -15.69
N LYS A 16 6.15 6.88 -16.10
CA LYS A 16 6.90 6.09 -17.08
C LYS A 16 7.16 4.66 -16.58
N ASP A 17 7.57 4.49 -15.32
CA ASP A 17 7.81 3.16 -14.74
C ASP A 17 6.55 2.29 -14.78
N ILE A 18 5.39 2.86 -14.41
CA ILE A 18 4.11 2.15 -14.48
C ILE A 18 3.79 1.77 -15.92
N LEU A 19 3.90 2.71 -16.87
CA LEU A 19 3.57 2.45 -18.27
C LEU A 19 4.47 1.38 -18.88
N LEU A 20 5.79 1.51 -18.73
CA LEU A 20 6.76 0.56 -19.28
C LEU A 20 6.52 -0.84 -18.72
N ARG A 21 6.43 -0.98 -17.38
CA ARG A 21 6.18 -2.28 -16.75
C ARG A 21 4.86 -2.92 -17.19
N ARG A 22 3.83 -2.11 -17.49
CA ARG A 22 2.51 -2.62 -17.94
C ARG A 22 2.49 -2.98 -19.41
N ILE A 23 3.22 -2.24 -20.24
CA ILE A 23 3.44 -2.59 -21.65
C ILE A 23 4.22 -3.90 -21.75
N ASP A 24 5.33 -4.01 -21.02
CA ASP A 24 6.22 -5.18 -21.06
C ASP A 24 5.54 -6.48 -20.60
N ASN A 25 4.54 -6.37 -19.72
CA ASN A 25 3.81 -7.51 -19.18
C ASN A 25 2.40 -7.65 -19.79
N PHE A 26 2.10 -6.96 -20.89
CA PHE A 26 0.79 -7.09 -21.54
C PHE A 26 0.58 -8.51 -22.06
N PRO A 27 -0.61 -9.13 -21.87
CA PRO A 27 -0.84 -10.50 -22.30
C PRO A 27 -0.68 -10.71 -23.81
N GLU A 28 0.16 -11.68 -24.19
CA GLU A 28 0.27 -12.12 -25.58
C GLU A 28 -0.90 -13.03 -25.97
N LEU A 29 -1.28 -12.98 -27.25
CA LEU A 29 -2.26 -13.89 -27.83
C LEU A 29 -1.70 -15.33 -27.80
N GLY A 30 -2.39 -16.23 -27.10
CA GLY A 30 -1.95 -17.63 -26.94
C GLY A 30 -1.07 -17.89 -25.71
N ALA A 31 -0.86 -16.90 -24.84
CA ALA A 31 -0.17 -17.12 -23.57
C ALA A 31 -0.88 -18.22 -22.76
N GLN A 32 -0.21 -19.35 -22.55
CA GLN A 32 -0.76 -20.43 -21.75
C GLN A 32 -0.87 -19.98 -20.30
N ILE A 33 -2.09 -20.06 -19.74
CA ILE A 33 -2.29 -19.90 -18.31
C ILE A 33 -1.63 -21.10 -17.61
N ARG A 34 -0.34 -21.01 -17.26
CA ARG A 34 0.32 -22.07 -16.49
C ARG A 34 -0.32 -22.28 -15.11
N ASN A 35 -0.95 -21.25 -14.52
CA ASN A 35 -1.27 -21.20 -13.09
C ASN A 35 -2.69 -20.70 -12.74
N ALA A 36 -3.73 -20.92 -13.56
CA ALA A 36 -5.10 -20.55 -13.17
C ALA A 36 -6.19 -21.59 -13.53
N PRO A 37 -6.01 -22.89 -13.20
CA PRO A 37 -7.02 -23.92 -13.45
C PRO A 37 -8.35 -23.61 -12.74
N PHE A 38 -8.30 -22.99 -11.57
CA PHE A 38 -9.49 -22.56 -10.83
C PHE A 38 -10.32 -21.51 -11.60
N HIS A 39 -9.65 -20.47 -12.14
CA HIS A 39 -10.33 -19.41 -12.89
C HIS A 39 -10.95 -19.96 -14.18
N ALA A 40 -10.24 -20.85 -14.88
CA ALA A 40 -10.76 -21.49 -16.08
C ALA A 40 -12.01 -22.34 -15.78
N ALA A 41 -11.97 -23.17 -14.73
CA ALA A 41 -13.11 -23.99 -14.31
C ALA A 41 -14.33 -23.13 -13.94
N PHE A 42 -14.11 -22.01 -13.26
CA PHE A 42 -15.19 -21.09 -12.88
C PHE A 42 -15.80 -20.37 -14.09
N LEU A 43 -14.96 -19.96 -15.05
CA LEU A 43 -15.41 -19.30 -16.28
C LEU A 43 -16.13 -20.24 -17.24
N GLU A 44 -15.86 -21.55 -17.18
CA GLU A 44 -16.59 -22.55 -17.96
C GLU A 44 -18.11 -22.54 -17.63
N CYS A 45 -18.48 -22.24 -16.38
CA CYS A 45 -19.89 -22.05 -15.98
C CYS A 45 -20.58 -20.88 -16.70
N PHE A 46 -19.81 -19.96 -17.29
CA PHE A 46 -20.30 -18.80 -18.02
C PHE A 46 -20.03 -18.88 -19.52
N LYS A 47 -19.58 -20.02 -20.03
CA LYS A 47 -19.15 -20.19 -21.43
C LYS A 47 -20.19 -19.74 -22.44
N GLU A 48 -21.47 -20.05 -22.23
CA GLU A 48 -22.55 -19.62 -23.12
C GLU A 48 -22.72 -18.10 -23.15
N LYS A 49 -22.45 -17.41 -22.03
CA LYS A 49 -22.50 -15.94 -21.93
C LYS A 49 -21.25 -15.29 -22.53
N ILE A 50 -20.11 -15.98 -22.48
CA ILE A 50 -18.81 -15.49 -22.98
C ILE A 50 -18.68 -15.70 -24.50
N ALA A 51 -19.21 -16.81 -25.03
CA ALA A 51 -19.06 -17.19 -26.43
C ALA A 51 -19.39 -16.06 -27.45
N PRO A 52 -20.44 -15.22 -27.26
CA PRO A 52 -20.73 -14.11 -28.16
C PRO A 52 -19.63 -13.04 -28.23
N LEU A 53 -18.79 -12.92 -27.20
CA LEU A 53 -17.68 -11.96 -27.15
C LEU A 53 -16.52 -12.37 -28.06
N LYS A 54 -16.49 -13.62 -28.54
CA LYS A 54 -15.42 -14.18 -29.38
C LYS A 54 -14.03 -14.04 -28.75
N VAL A 55 -13.95 -14.20 -27.43
CA VAL A 55 -12.70 -14.19 -26.66
C VAL A 55 -12.51 -15.54 -25.99
N GLU A 56 -11.30 -16.08 -26.08
CA GLU A 56 -10.97 -17.33 -25.40
C GLU A 56 -10.78 -17.12 -23.90
N ILE A 57 -11.20 -18.10 -23.10
CA ILE A 57 -11.07 -18.08 -21.63
C ILE A 57 -9.62 -17.77 -21.18
N PRO A 58 -8.56 -18.36 -21.79
CA PRO A 58 -7.18 -18.02 -21.47
C PRO A 58 -6.86 -16.53 -21.52
N TYR A 59 -7.34 -15.86 -22.56
CA TYR A 59 -7.10 -14.44 -22.77
C TYR A 59 -7.87 -13.58 -21.76
N LEU A 60 -9.11 -13.95 -21.43
CA LEU A 60 -9.90 -13.27 -20.41
C LEU A 60 -9.22 -13.29 -19.03
N VAL A 61 -8.71 -14.45 -18.62
CA VAL A 61 -7.98 -14.59 -17.34
C VAL A 61 -6.71 -13.73 -17.37
N ALA A 62 -5.93 -13.79 -18.45
CA ALA A 62 -4.70 -13.02 -18.56
C ALA A 62 -4.95 -11.51 -18.50
N ILE A 63 -5.97 -11.01 -19.20
CA ILE A 63 -6.37 -9.61 -19.16
C ILE A 63 -6.88 -9.22 -17.77
N ALA A 64 -7.67 -10.07 -17.11
CA ALA A 64 -8.14 -9.80 -15.75
C ALA A 64 -6.97 -9.68 -14.76
N SER A 65 -6.00 -10.59 -14.83
CA SER A 65 -4.78 -10.52 -14.02
C SER A 65 -3.95 -9.27 -14.33
N TRP A 66 -3.80 -8.91 -15.61
CA TRP A 66 -3.08 -7.70 -16.01
C TRP A 66 -3.77 -6.42 -15.52
N LEU A 67 -5.10 -6.33 -15.65
CA LEU A 67 -5.91 -5.21 -15.14
C LEU A 67 -5.81 -5.09 -13.63
N HIS A 68 -5.82 -6.21 -12.91
CA HIS A 68 -5.59 -6.20 -11.47
C HIS A 68 -4.22 -5.61 -11.13
N GLY A 69 -3.15 -6.08 -11.79
CA GLY A 69 -1.81 -5.54 -11.60
C GLY A 69 -1.68 -4.06 -11.99
N LEU A 70 -2.39 -3.62 -13.03
CA LEU A 70 -2.50 -2.22 -13.41
C LEU A 70 -3.12 -1.39 -12.28
N ASN A 71 -4.27 -1.81 -11.77
CA ASN A 71 -4.96 -1.09 -10.69
C ASN A 71 -4.09 -0.96 -9.44
N THR A 72 -3.38 -2.03 -9.03
CA THR A 72 -2.43 -1.97 -7.92
C THR A 72 -1.30 -0.98 -8.20
N SER A 73 -0.74 -0.99 -9.40
CA SER A 73 0.36 -0.09 -9.79
C SER A 73 -0.09 1.37 -9.81
N LEU A 74 -1.30 1.64 -10.28
CA LEU A 74 -1.89 2.99 -10.27
C LEU A 74 -2.14 3.47 -8.85
N GLY A 75 -2.62 2.59 -7.95
CA GLY A 75 -2.79 2.91 -6.53
C GLY A 75 -1.48 3.34 -5.88
N THR A 76 -0.43 2.53 -6.02
CA THR A 76 0.92 2.89 -5.51
C THR A 76 1.49 4.12 -6.22
N GLY A 77 1.23 4.28 -7.52
CA GLY A 77 1.63 5.46 -8.28
C GLY A 77 1.00 6.74 -7.76
N PHE A 78 -0.30 6.71 -7.45
CA PHE A 78 -1.02 7.83 -6.86
C PHE A 78 -0.44 8.23 -5.49
N GLU A 79 -0.12 7.25 -4.64
CA GLU A 79 0.52 7.47 -3.35
C GLU A 79 1.89 8.16 -3.53
N ASN A 80 2.73 7.63 -4.41
CA ASN A 80 4.04 8.21 -4.72
C ASN A 80 3.95 9.64 -5.26
N ILE A 81 3.00 9.89 -6.17
CA ILE A 81 2.76 11.24 -6.71
C ILE A 81 2.28 12.18 -5.60
N SER A 82 1.39 11.72 -4.72
CA SER A 82 0.90 12.50 -3.58
C SER A 82 2.04 12.91 -2.64
N HIS A 83 2.99 12.01 -2.38
CA HIS A 83 4.22 12.33 -1.62
C HIS A 83 5.08 13.39 -2.32
N ILE A 84 5.28 13.30 -3.63
CA ILE A 84 6.04 14.30 -4.40
C ILE A 84 5.36 15.67 -4.33
N LEU A 85 4.03 15.70 -4.45
CA LEU A 85 3.24 16.93 -4.43
C LEU A 85 3.22 17.60 -3.05
N SER A 86 3.10 16.80 -1.99
CA SER A 86 3.05 17.30 -0.61
C SER A 86 4.42 17.55 0.00
N GLY A 87 5.51 17.14 -0.65
CA GLY A 87 6.84 17.10 -0.03
C GLY A 87 6.97 16.03 1.07
N GLY A 88 5.91 15.23 1.28
CA GLY A 88 5.91 14.16 2.25
C GLY A 88 6.66 12.91 1.78
N TYR A 89 6.88 11.99 2.70
CA TYR A 89 7.47 10.69 2.40
C TYR A 89 7.00 9.64 3.40
N LYS A 90 6.92 8.39 2.94
CA LYS A 90 6.61 7.24 3.79
C LYS A 90 7.87 6.79 4.52
N ARG A 91 7.79 6.63 5.85
CA ARG A 91 8.88 6.09 6.67
C ARG A 91 8.43 4.79 7.31
N ASN A 92 9.22 3.76 7.06
CA ASN A 92 9.00 2.43 7.61
C ASN A 92 9.87 2.25 8.85
N PHE A 93 9.25 1.92 9.98
CA PHE A 93 9.94 1.54 11.21
C PHE A 93 9.75 0.04 11.45
N THR A 94 10.34 -0.78 10.58
CA THR A 94 10.19 -2.24 10.56
C THR A 94 11.55 -2.94 10.43
N GLY A 95 11.64 -4.19 10.91
CA GLY A 95 12.83 -5.02 10.76
C GLY A 95 14.09 -4.40 11.41
N ALA A 96 15.09 -4.09 10.58
CA ALA A 96 16.37 -3.54 11.04
C ALA A 96 16.33 -2.06 11.43
N TYR A 97 15.28 -1.33 11.05
CA TYR A 97 15.14 0.10 11.33
C TYR A 97 13.89 0.33 12.18
N LYS A 98 14.06 0.45 13.51
CA LYS A 98 12.96 0.66 14.46
C LYS A 98 13.09 2.00 15.17
N LEU A 99 11.97 2.56 15.62
CA LEU A 99 12.00 3.79 16.41
C LEU A 99 12.38 3.44 17.85
N SER A 100 13.44 4.06 18.37
CA SER A 100 13.79 3.95 19.78
C SER A 100 12.85 4.83 20.61
N VAL A 101 12.10 4.22 21.53
CA VAL A 101 11.16 4.89 22.44
C VAL A 101 11.48 4.50 23.89
N LYS A 102 10.85 5.15 24.87
CA LYS A 102 10.97 4.73 26.27
C LYS A 102 10.03 3.57 26.60
N THR A 103 10.41 2.73 27.56
CA THR A 103 9.60 1.56 27.99
C THR A 103 8.17 1.96 28.35
N ALA A 104 7.98 3.06 29.10
CA ALA A 104 6.66 3.56 29.45
C ALA A 104 5.83 3.92 28.21
N GLN A 105 6.45 4.59 27.23
CA GLN A 105 5.79 4.94 25.97
C GLN A 105 5.34 3.70 25.20
N ALA A 106 6.22 2.70 25.05
CA ALA A 106 5.87 1.45 24.37
C ALA A 106 4.68 0.75 25.04
N SER A 107 4.70 0.65 26.37
CA SER A 107 3.60 0.05 27.14
C SER A 107 2.29 0.82 26.99
N ASN A 108 2.34 2.15 27.01
CA ASN A 108 1.15 2.99 26.86
C ASN A 108 0.56 2.85 25.44
N ILE A 109 1.41 2.84 24.41
CA ILE A 109 0.98 2.61 23.02
C ILE A 109 0.30 1.25 22.87
N GLU A 110 0.89 0.19 23.43
CA GLU A 110 0.30 -1.16 23.40
C GLU A 110 -1.08 -1.21 24.07
N SER A 111 -1.23 -0.56 25.23
CA SER A 111 -2.52 -0.50 25.92
C SER A 111 -3.55 0.28 25.11
N ILE A 112 -3.19 1.44 24.57
CA ILE A 112 -4.08 2.25 23.72
C ILE A 112 -4.57 1.41 22.53
N ILE A 113 -3.66 0.75 21.80
CA ILE A 113 -4.02 -0.08 20.64
C ILE A 113 -4.96 -1.22 21.07
N ARG A 114 -4.68 -1.88 22.18
CA ARG A 114 -5.52 -2.97 22.70
C ARG A 114 -6.92 -2.46 23.03
N ASP A 115 -7.03 -1.35 23.76
CA ASP A 115 -8.30 -0.83 24.24
C ASP A 115 -9.17 -0.31 23.08
N LEU A 116 -8.55 0.27 22.04
CA LEU A 116 -9.22 0.67 20.80
C LEU A 116 -9.70 -0.55 20.00
N LYS A 117 -8.88 -1.58 19.84
CA LYS A 117 -9.26 -2.83 19.14
C LYS A 117 -10.41 -3.56 19.84
N SER A 118 -10.42 -3.52 21.17
CA SER A 118 -11.48 -4.11 21.99
C SER A 118 -12.71 -3.21 22.14
N VAL A 119 -12.72 -2.02 21.52
CA VAL A 119 -13.83 -1.04 21.58
C VAL A 119 -14.20 -0.66 23.04
N ILE A 120 -13.21 -0.69 23.94
CA ILE A 120 -13.38 -0.32 25.35
C ILE A 120 -13.46 1.20 25.49
N CYS A 121 -12.84 1.93 24.56
CA CYS A 121 -12.89 3.38 24.50
C CYS A 121 -12.93 3.88 23.06
N SER A 122 -13.44 5.11 22.88
CA SER A 122 -13.38 5.81 21.59
C SER A 122 -12.01 6.47 21.40
N PRO A 123 -11.53 6.59 20.14
CA PRO A 123 -10.30 7.32 19.83
C PRO A 123 -10.32 8.75 20.38
N ASN A 124 -9.26 9.16 21.07
CA ASN A 124 -9.10 10.50 21.62
C ASN A 124 -7.63 10.92 21.60
N LEU A 125 -7.27 11.68 20.56
CA LEU A 125 -5.91 12.13 20.31
C LEU A 125 -5.29 12.88 21.50
N ALA A 126 -6.04 13.76 22.15
CA ALA A 126 -5.52 14.56 23.26
C ALA A 126 -5.16 13.67 24.47
N ARG A 127 -6.06 12.74 24.82
CA ARG A 127 -5.82 11.77 25.90
C ARG A 127 -4.64 10.84 25.56
N GLU A 128 -4.63 10.31 24.35
CA GLU A 128 -3.61 9.37 23.87
C GLU A 128 -2.23 10.03 23.84
N ASN A 129 -2.12 11.27 23.34
CA ASN A 129 -0.88 12.04 23.35
C ASN A 129 -0.39 12.29 24.77
N ASN A 130 -1.28 12.65 25.70
CA ASN A 130 -0.88 12.84 27.10
C ASN A 130 -0.27 11.56 27.68
N LEU A 131 -0.86 10.39 27.42
CA LEU A 131 -0.32 9.10 27.89
C LEU A 131 1.01 8.74 27.21
N ILE A 132 1.16 9.04 25.92
CA ILE A 132 2.37 8.69 25.15
C ILE A 132 3.53 9.64 25.49
N PHE A 133 3.25 10.90 25.80
CA PHE A 133 4.27 11.91 26.10
C PHE A 133 4.56 12.10 27.59
N ASP A 134 3.75 11.51 28.48
CA ASP A 134 4.05 11.42 29.92
C ASP A 134 5.00 10.24 30.19
N TYR A 135 6.30 10.50 30.08
CA TYR A 135 7.35 9.52 30.36
C TYR A 135 8.55 10.15 31.07
N ILE A 136 9.35 9.33 31.74
CA ILE A 136 10.56 9.78 32.41
C ILE A 136 11.75 9.65 31.44
N GLU A 137 12.50 10.73 31.22
CA GLU A 137 13.64 10.70 30.28
C GLU A 137 14.71 9.68 30.65
N SER A 138 14.91 9.41 31.95
CA SER A 138 15.85 8.40 32.44
C SER A 138 15.41 6.96 32.20
N ASP A 139 14.20 6.74 31.70
CA ASP A 139 13.72 5.39 31.38
C ASP A 139 14.60 4.73 30.30
N ARG A 140 14.65 3.41 30.39
CA ARG A 140 15.32 2.58 29.39
C ARG A 140 14.71 2.80 28.01
N ALA A 141 15.58 2.90 27.01
CA ALA A 141 15.19 2.87 25.62
C ALA A 141 14.91 1.43 25.16
N VAL A 142 13.82 1.26 24.42
CA VAL A 142 13.39 0.01 23.79
C VAL A 142 12.96 0.29 22.36
N ASP A 143 12.94 -0.75 21.53
CA ASP A 143 12.39 -0.65 20.19
C ASP A 143 10.86 -0.51 20.24
N SER A 144 10.32 0.35 19.39
CA SER A 144 8.88 0.44 19.16
C SER A 144 8.32 -0.83 18.51
N LEU A 145 7.00 -0.98 18.56
CA LEU A 145 6.28 -1.84 17.63
C LEU A 145 6.61 -1.46 16.19
N GLU A 146 6.44 -2.41 15.28
CA GLU A 146 6.63 -2.16 13.85
C GLU A 146 5.46 -1.38 13.27
N PHE A 147 5.75 -0.27 12.60
CA PHE A 147 4.74 0.53 11.93
C PHE A 147 5.31 1.27 10.73
N THR A 148 4.42 1.85 9.93
CA THR A 148 4.75 2.72 8.82
C THR A 148 3.91 3.97 8.92
N VAL A 149 4.52 5.13 8.64
CA VAL A 149 3.87 6.42 8.77
C VAL A 149 4.17 7.28 7.54
N ASP A 150 3.15 8.01 7.09
CA ASP A 150 3.30 9.07 6.11
C ASP A 150 3.73 10.34 6.82
N ASN A 151 4.97 10.77 6.59
CA ASN A 151 5.47 12.02 7.14
C ASN A 151 5.17 13.15 6.17
N TYR A 152 4.57 14.21 6.69
CA TYR A 152 4.48 15.49 6.01
C TYR A 152 5.63 16.38 6.53
N ILE A 153 6.34 17.05 5.62
CA ILE A 153 7.32 18.08 5.97
C ILE A 153 6.63 19.41 5.68
N ASP A 154 6.38 20.20 6.72
CA ASP A 154 6.06 21.63 6.59
C ASP A 154 7.34 22.44 6.30
#